data_AF-A0A2N2ZBB4-F1
#
_entry.id   AF-A0A2N2ZBB4-F1
#
_cell.length_a   1.000
_cell.length_b   1.000
_cell.length_c   1.000
_cell.angle_alpha   90.00
_cell.angle_beta   90.00
_cell.angle_gamma   90.00
#
_symmetry.space_group_name_H-M   'P 1'
#
loop_
_entity.id
_entity.type
_entity.pdbx_description
1 polymer ?
#
loop_
_entity_poly.entity_id
_entity_poly.type
_entity_poly.pdbx_seq_one_letter_code
_entity_poly.pdbx_strand_id
1 'polypeptide(L)'
;MGSVQFSSYLEGFESDWTPWTNNNTREINRLYPGSYTLWVKAKNFWGEESESHSLQFYIKPKFFETNYFIIAFLGLGFLGLLLSYRWRRYSYAKVRYKLESLINQRTEELVKEKEKTDNLLARVLPKDTASELKEKGRVNTQRFQVVTVLFCDIEGFTRITDETNPEILIDQLDKFFLYFDSVVEKYRIEKIKTIGD
;
A
#
# COMPACT_ATOMS: atom_id res chain seq x y z
N MET A 1 16.92 13.34 -82.01
CA MET A 1 18.02 13.50 -81.05
C MET A 1 18.20 12.16 -80.36
N GLY A 2 19.34 11.50 -80.56
CA GLY A 2 19.62 10.23 -79.89
C GLY A 2 19.92 10.46 -78.41
N SER A 3 19.26 9.72 -77.52
CA SER A 3 19.46 9.84 -76.08
C SER A 3 20.57 8.90 -75.61
N VAL A 4 21.46 9.39 -74.76
CA VAL A 4 22.47 8.56 -74.07
C VAL A 4 21.75 7.63 -73.09
N GLN A 5 22.19 6.37 -73.06
CA GLN A 5 21.68 5.38 -72.12
C GLN A 5 22.74 5.05 -71.07
N PHE A 6 22.29 4.78 -69.85
CA PHE A 6 23.13 4.47 -68.70
C PHE A 6 22.83 3.05 -68.21
N SER A 7 23.87 2.37 -67.76
CA SER A 7 23.78 1.10 -67.04
C SER A 7 24.71 1.16 -65.83
N SER A 8 24.27 0.58 -64.73
CA SER A 8 25.00 0.58 -63.47
C SER A 8 25.00 -0.80 -62.85
N TYR A 9 26.00 -1.08 -62.05
CA TYR A 9 26.14 -2.33 -61.31
C TYR A 9 26.64 -2.02 -59.91
N LEU A 10 25.89 -2.44 -58.88
CA LEU A 10 26.33 -2.29 -57.50
C LEU A 10 26.95 -3.59 -56.98
N GLU A 11 28.28 -3.63 -56.97
CA GLU A 11 29.05 -4.75 -56.46
C GLU A 11 28.82 -4.90 -54.94
N GLY A 12 28.50 -6.12 -54.51
CA GLY A 12 28.15 -6.44 -53.11
C GLY A 12 26.66 -6.31 -52.77
N PHE A 13 25.81 -5.89 -53.73
CA PHE A 13 24.35 -5.85 -53.58
C PHE A 13 23.61 -6.54 -54.73
N GLU A 14 24.10 -6.38 -55.96
CA GLU A 14 23.52 -6.93 -57.18
C GLU A 14 24.43 -7.99 -57.81
N SER A 15 23.82 -8.90 -58.59
CA SER A 15 24.56 -9.94 -59.31
C SER A 15 24.98 -9.51 -60.71
N ASP A 16 24.21 -8.63 -61.38
CA ASP A 16 24.43 -8.23 -62.77
C ASP A 16 24.11 -6.74 -63.02
N TRP A 17 24.55 -6.23 -64.17
CA TRP A 17 24.28 -4.87 -64.65
C TRP A 17 22.79 -4.61 -64.85
N THR A 18 22.34 -3.41 -64.51
CA THR A 18 20.97 -2.99 -64.76
C THR A 18 20.70 -2.84 -66.26
N PRO A 19 19.44 -3.06 -66.71
CA PRO A 19 19.04 -2.72 -68.07
C PRO A 19 19.35 -1.25 -68.41
N TRP A 20 19.65 -1.01 -69.68
CA TRP A 20 19.94 0.33 -70.19
C TRP A 20 18.74 1.26 -70.02
N THR A 21 18.95 2.41 -69.38
CA THR A 21 17.92 3.42 -69.14
C THR A 21 18.35 4.79 -69.65
N ASN A 22 17.42 5.64 -70.04
CA ASN A 22 17.72 7.04 -70.38
C ASN A 22 17.87 7.93 -69.13
N ASN A 23 17.55 7.41 -67.93
CA ASN A 23 17.65 8.16 -66.68
C ASN A 23 19.11 8.21 -66.20
N ASN A 24 19.56 9.38 -65.80
CA ASN A 24 20.90 9.60 -65.23
C ASN A 24 20.95 9.44 -63.70
N THR A 25 19.83 9.11 -63.05
CA THR A 25 19.73 8.91 -61.60
C THR A 25 19.25 7.50 -61.28
N ARG A 26 19.79 6.93 -60.20
CA ARG A 26 19.40 5.62 -59.69
C ARG A 26 19.11 5.68 -58.19
N GLU A 27 17.96 5.19 -57.78
CA GLU A 27 17.58 5.04 -56.38
C GLU A 27 17.80 3.59 -55.93
N ILE A 28 18.56 3.41 -54.85
CA ILE A 28 18.88 2.10 -54.28
C ILE A 28 18.44 2.12 -52.83
N ASN A 29 17.53 1.21 -52.48
CA ASN A 29 16.95 1.11 -51.15
C ASN A 29 17.45 -0.13 -50.43
N ARG A 30 17.47 -0.07 -49.09
CA ARG A 30 17.80 -1.21 -48.19
C ARG A 30 19.23 -1.74 -48.31
N LEU A 31 20.19 -0.85 -48.53
CA LEU A 31 21.59 -1.21 -48.42
C LEU A 31 21.95 -1.55 -46.97
N TYR A 32 22.62 -2.69 -46.77
CA TYR A 32 23.09 -3.12 -45.48
C TYR A 32 24.41 -2.43 -45.13
N PRO A 33 24.83 -2.40 -43.85
CA PRO A 33 26.13 -1.88 -43.48
C PRO A 33 27.25 -2.66 -44.17
N GLY A 34 28.16 -1.95 -44.86
CA GLY A 34 29.18 -2.58 -45.69
C GLY A 34 29.83 -1.60 -46.65
N SER A 35 30.90 -2.07 -47.30
CA SER A 35 31.56 -1.35 -48.39
C SER A 35 30.97 -1.79 -49.71
N TYR A 36 30.67 -0.83 -50.57
CA TYR A 36 30.10 -1.07 -51.89
C TYR A 36 30.91 -0.35 -52.96
N THR A 37 30.95 -0.94 -54.15
CA THR A 37 31.53 -0.34 -55.35
C THR A 37 30.44 -0.18 -56.39
N LEU A 38 30.11 1.06 -56.72
CA LEU A 38 29.16 1.37 -57.79
C LEU A 38 29.92 1.50 -59.10
N TRP A 39 29.64 0.61 -60.04
CA TRP A 39 30.14 0.66 -61.41
C TRP A 39 29.09 1.32 -62.31
N VAL A 40 29.53 2.23 -63.20
CA VAL A 40 28.67 2.93 -64.15
C VAL A 40 29.30 2.95 -65.54
N LYS A 41 28.47 2.78 -66.56
CA LYS A 41 28.85 2.97 -67.97
C LYS A 41 27.69 3.57 -68.75
N ALA A 42 28.01 4.29 -69.82
CA ALA A 42 27.04 4.89 -70.72
C ALA A 42 27.17 4.26 -72.11
N LYS A 43 26.13 4.36 -72.93
CA LYS A 43 26.24 4.10 -74.36
C LYS A 43 25.60 5.22 -75.16
N ASN A 44 26.23 5.59 -76.26
CA ASN A 44 25.73 6.61 -77.16
C ASN A 44 24.59 6.05 -78.06
N PHE A 45 24.01 6.91 -78.89
CA PHE A 45 22.90 6.51 -79.75
C PHE A 45 23.29 5.59 -80.92
N TRP A 46 24.59 5.45 -81.21
CA TRP A 46 25.13 4.49 -82.18
C TRP A 46 25.42 3.12 -81.55
N GLY A 47 25.18 2.97 -80.24
CA GLY A 47 25.37 1.72 -79.51
C GLY A 47 26.79 1.50 -78.98
N GLU A 48 27.67 2.49 -79.08
CA GLU A 48 29.03 2.40 -78.54
C GLU A 48 29.01 2.64 -77.03
N GLU A 49 29.58 1.72 -76.26
CA GLU A 49 29.69 1.79 -74.81
C GLU A 49 30.92 2.60 -74.37
N SER A 50 30.78 3.34 -73.27
CA SER A 50 31.87 4.06 -72.60
C SER A 50 32.69 3.11 -71.72
N GLU A 51 33.90 3.54 -71.36
CA GLU A 51 34.64 2.88 -70.28
C GLU A 51 33.85 2.90 -68.97
N SER A 52 33.92 1.79 -68.25
CA SER A 52 33.25 1.65 -66.96
C SER A 52 34.04 2.39 -65.87
N HIS A 53 33.35 3.20 -65.08
CA HIS A 53 33.92 3.93 -63.96
C HIS A 53 33.35 3.44 -62.64
N SER A 54 34.14 3.48 -61.56
CA SER A 54 33.73 2.99 -60.25
C SER A 54 33.81 4.05 -59.15
N LEU A 55 32.88 3.99 -58.20
CA LEU A 55 32.83 4.81 -56.99
C LEU A 55 32.65 3.92 -55.76
N GLN A 56 33.55 4.03 -54.79
CA GLN A 56 33.48 3.29 -53.53
C GLN A 56 32.82 4.13 -52.44
N PHE A 57 31.92 3.51 -51.68
CA PHE A 57 31.31 4.12 -50.50
C PHE A 57 31.05 3.09 -49.40
N TYR A 58 30.94 3.56 -48.15
CA TYR A 58 30.73 2.71 -46.98
C TYR A 58 29.48 3.14 -46.21
N ILE A 59 28.62 2.17 -45.90
CA ILE A 59 27.42 2.38 -45.09
C ILE A 59 27.71 1.97 -43.67
N LYS A 60 27.65 2.95 -42.74
CA LYS A 60 27.88 2.71 -41.31
C LYS A 60 26.73 1.91 -40.70
N PRO A 61 27.01 0.95 -39.80
CA PRO A 61 25.98 0.26 -39.04
C PRO A 61 25.22 1.22 -38.13
N LYS A 62 24.01 0.81 -37.74
CA LYS A 62 23.15 1.65 -36.89
C LYS A 62 23.78 1.75 -35.50
N PHE A 63 23.65 2.91 -34.86
CA PHE A 63 24.30 3.18 -33.57
C PHE A 63 23.91 2.17 -32.47
N PHE A 64 22.68 1.63 -32.51
CA PHE A 64 22.18 0.66 -31.53
C PHE A 64 22.69 -0.78 -31.75
N GLU A 65 23.37 -1.05 -32.87
CA GLU A 65 24.03 -2.33 -33.15
C GLU A 65 25.46 -2.36 -32.58
N THR A 66 25.92 -1.27 -31.97
CA THR A 66 27.24 -1.22 -31.33
C THR A 66 27.22 -1.85 -29.93
N ASN A 67 28.25 -2.62 -29.58
CA ASN A 67 28.37 -3.24 -28.26
C ASN A 67 28.31 -2.21 -27.12
N TYR A 68 28.87 -1.01 -27.32
CA TYR A 68 28.82 0.07 -26.34
C TYR A 68 27.38 0.51 -26.02
N PHE A 69 26.50 0.56 -27.02
CA PHE A 69 25.10 0.90 -26.82
C PHE A 69 24.37 -0.16 -25.98
N ILE A 70 24.62 -1.45 -26.25
CA ILE A 70 24.04 -2.56 -25.49
C ILE A 70 24.51 -2.51 -24.03
N ILE A 71 25.81 -2.30 -23.80
CA ILE A 71 26.38 -2.18 -22.45
C ILE A 71 25.78 -0.98 -21.71
N ALA A 72 25.64 0.17 -22.37
CA ALA A 72 25.02 1.35 -21.78
C ALA A 72 23.55 1.11 -21.40
N PHE A 73 22.79 0.43 -22.26
CA PHE A 73 21.39 0.10 -22.01
C PHE A 73 21.24 -0.88 -20.84
N LEU A 74 22.07 -1.91 -20.78
CA LEU A 74 22.11 -2.85 -19.64
C LEU A 74 22.50 -2.14 -18.34
N GLY A 75 23.47 -1.23 -18.39
CA GLY A 75 23.88 -0.41 -17.25
C GLY A 75 22.76 0.47 -16.71
N LEU A 76 22.00 1.13 -17.60
CA LEU A 76 20.82 1.91 -17.23
C LEU A 76 19.72 1.04 -16.60
N GLY A 77 19.48 -0.15 -17.16
CA GLY A 77 18.55 -1.12 -16.59
C GLY A 77 18.97 -1.57 -15.19
N PHE A 78 20.26 -1.90 -15.01
CA PHE A 78 20.81 -2.28 -13.71
C PHE A 78 20.73 -1.14 -12.68
N LEU A 79 21.03 0.09 -13.10
CA LEU A 79 20.89 1.28 -12.25
C LEU A 79 19.43 1.48 -11.83
N GLY A 80 18.48 1.34 -12.75
CA GLY A 80 17.04 1.39 -12.46
C GLY A 80 16.60 0.31 -11.47
N LEU A 81 17.13 -0.91 -11.59
CA LEU A 81 16.90 -1.99 -10.63
C LEU A 81 17.46 -1.66 -9.23
N LEU A 82 18.67 -1.11 -9.15
CA LEU A 82 19.24 -0.68 -7.87
C LEU A 82 18.44 0.44 -7.20
N LEU A 83 17.99 1.42 -7.99
CA LEU A 83 17.15 2.51 -7.52
C LEU A 83 15.78 1.99 -7.05
N SER A 84 15.14 1.12 -7.83
CA SER A 84 13.86 0.52 -7.42
C SER A 84 14.00 -0.34 -6.17
N TYR A 85 15.11 -1.07 -6.01
CA TYR A 85 15.40 -1.84 -4.81
C TYR A 85 15.63 -0.96 -3.58
N ARG A 86 16.41 0.13 -3.73
CA ARG A 86 16.64 1.14 -2.70
C ARG A 86 15.33 1.82 -2.28
N TRP A 87 14.50 2.19 -3.26
CA TRP A 87 13.20 2.81 -3.02
C TRP A 87 12.25 1.85 -2.30
N ARG A 88 12.17 0.57 -2.72
CA ARG A 88 11.40 -0.46 -2.01
C ARG A 88 11.82 -0.52 -0.54
N ARG A 89 13.12 -0.66 -0.27
CA ARG A 89 13.64 -0.76 1.11
C ARG A 89 13.26 0.44 1.97
N TYR A 90 13.41 1.66 1.45
CA TYR A 90 13.02 2.88 2.17
C TYR A 90 11.51 2.92 2.46
N SER A 91 10.70 2.57 1.46
CA SER A 91 9.24 2.59 1.60
C SER A 91 8.74 1.60 2.65
N TYR A 92 9.27 0.38 2.67
CA TYR A 92 8.87 -0.63 3.65
C TYR A 92 9.17 -0.23 5.09
N ALA A 93 10.32 0.44 5.33
CA ALA A 93 10.67 0.89 6.67
C ALA A 93 9.64 1.88 7.24
N LYS A 94 9.18 2.84 6.42
CA LYS A 94 8.18 3.83 6.84
C LYS A 94 6.81 3.20 7.08
N VAL A 95 6.41 2.23 6.26
CA VAL A 95 5.16 1.49 6.45
C VAL A 95 5.20 0.69 7.76
N ARG A 96 6.29 -0.01 8.05
CA ARG A 96 6.47 -0.76 9.30
C ARG A 96 6.37 0.14 10.53
N TYR A 97 7.07 1.27 10.52
CA TYR A 97 7.00 2.24 11.61
C TYR A 97 5.58 2.71 11.91
N LYS A 98 4.80 3.05 10.86
CA LYS A 98 3.40 3.45 11.04
C LYS A 98 2.53 2.33 11.58
N LEU A 99 2.73 1.11 11.10
CA LEU A 99 1.94 -0.04 11.53
C LEU A 99 2.21 -0.37 13.01
N GLU A 100 3.49 -0.37 13.40
CA GLU A 100 3.90 -0.60 14.78
C GLU A 100 3.37 0.47 15.74
N SER A 101 3.45 1.75 15.34
CA SER A 101 2.88 2.84 16.11
C SER A 101 1.36 2.70 16.28
N LEU A 102 0.65 2.31 15.22
CA LEU A 102 -0.80 2.12 15.26
C LEU A 102 -1.20 0.94 16.16
N ILE A 103 -0.47 -0.18 16.06
CA ILE A 103 -0.68 -1.34 16.92
C ILE A 103 -0.49 -0.94 18.37
N ASN A 104 0.62 -0.26 18.70
CA ASN A 104 0.89 0.16 20.07
C ASN A 104 -0.21 1.07 20.63
N GLN A 105 -0.70 2.04 19.84
CA GLN A 105 -1.82 2.90 20.25
C GLN A 105 -3.10 2.09 20.53
N ARG A 106 -3.47 1.18 19.63
CA ARG A 106 -4.66 0.33 19.80
C ARG A 106 -4.53 -0.61 20.99
N THR A 107 -3.34 -1.16 21.22
CA THR A 107 -3.07 -2.00 22.39
C THR A 107 -3.18 -1.19 23.67
N GLU A 108 -2.66 0.04 23.71
CA GLU A 108 -2.79 0.92 24.88
C GLU A 108 -4.26 1.29 25.16
N GLU A 109 -5.04 1.61 24.13
CA GLU A 109 -6.49 1.86 24.24
C GLU A 109 -7.22 0.65 24.82
N LEU A 110 -6.95 -0.56 24.30
CA LEU A 110 -7.55 -1.80 24.79
C LEU A 110 -7.16 -2.11 26.23
N VAL A 111 -5.92 -1.85 26.63
CA VAL A 111 -5.48 -2.04 28.03
C VAL A 111 -6.26 -1.11 28.96
N LYS A 112 -6.39 0.19 28.60
CA LYS A 112 -7.16 1.16 29.40
C LYS A 112 -8.64 0.80 29.49
N GLU A 113 -9.24 0.36 28.39
CA GLU A 113 -10.65 -0.06 28.38
C GLU A 113 -10.87 -1.33 29.21
N LYS A 114 -9.93 -2.28 29.14
CA LYS A 114 -9.95 -3.49 29.97
C LYS A 114 -9.82 -3.15 31.45
N GLU A 115 -8.90 -2.27 31.84
CA GLU A 115 -8.76 -1.81 33.23
C GLU A 115 -10.03 -1.12 33.73
N LYS A 116 -10.65 -0.28 32.90
CA LYS A 116 -11.91 0.37 33.23
C LYS A 116 -13.04 -0.65 33.44
N THR A 117 -13.12 -1.65 32.56
CA THR A 117 -14.10 -2.73 32.64
C THR A 117 -13.90 -3.58 33.90
N ASP A 118 -12.65 -3.97 34.19
CA ASP A 118 -12.31 -4.75 35.38
C ASP A 118 -12.61 -3.98 36.68
N ASN A 119 -12.32 -2.66 36.72
CA ASN A 119 -12.67 -1.80 37.85
C ASN A 119 -14.18 -1.64 38.04
N LEU A 120 -14.95 -1.53 36.95
CA LEU A 120 -16.41 -1.48 37.02
C LEU A 120 -17.01 -2.79 37.50
N LEU A 121 -16.53 -3.93 36.99
CA LEU A 121 -16.97 -5.26 37.43
C LEU A 121 -16.73 -5.45 38.93
N ALA A 122 -15.57 -5.02 39.45
CA ALA A 122 -15.24 -5.10 40.87
C ALA A 122 -16.12 -4.21 41.76
N ARG A 123 -16.76 -3.16 41.22
CA ARG A 123 -17.66 -2.27 41.95
C ARG A 123 -19.12 -2.72 41.91
N VAL A 124 -19.52 -3.47 40.89
CA VAL A 124 -20.92 -3.89 40.67
C VAL A 124 -21.20 -5.27 41.26
N LEU A 125 -20.22 -6.17 41.25
CA LEU A 125 -20.37 -7.54 41.71
C LEU A 125 -19.45 -7.83 42.92
N PRO A 126 -19.90 -8.65 43.90
CA PRO A 126 -19.02 -9.21 44.92
C PRO A 126 -17.78 -9.87 44.29
N LYS A 127 -16.62 -9.75 44.93
CA LYS A 127 -15.32 -10.22 44.37
C LYS A 127 -15.35 -11.69 43.92
N ASP A 128 -16.06 -12.54 44.67
CA ASP A 128 -16.15 -13.97 44.41
C ASP A 128 -17.02 -14.28 43.17
N THR A 129 -18.12 -13.54 42.98
CA THR A 129 -19.02 -13.73 41.82
C THR A 129 -18.44 -13.11 40.55
N ALA A 130 -17.72 -11.99 40.65
CA ALA A 130 -17.00 -11.38 39.53
C ALA A 130 -15.90 -12.31 38.99
N SER A 131 -15.15 -12.96 39.88
CA SER A 131 -14.09 -13.91 39.52
C SER A 131 -14.67 -15.16 38.86
N GLU A 132 -15.76 -15.71 39.41
CA GLU A 132 -16.45 -16.87 38.81
C GLU A 132 -17.03 -16.54 37.43
N LEU A 133 -17.63 -15.36 37.26
CA LEU A 133 -18.18 -14.92 35.97
C LEU A 133 -17.08 -14.76 34.91
N LYS A 134 -15.92 -14.19 35.29
CA LYS A 134 -14.79 -13.97 34.38
C LYS A 134 -14.13 -15.27 33.93
N GLU A 135 -14.10 -16.29 34.77
CA GLU A 135 -13.45 -17.57 34.48
C GLU A 135 -14.39 -18.57 33.79
N LYS A 136 -15.66 -18.64 34.21
CA LYS A 136 -16.61 -19.68 33.76
C LYS A 136 -17.68 -19.16 32.81
N GLY A 137 -17.80 -17.84 32.61
CA GLY A 137 -18.84 -17.21 31.80
C GLY A 137 -20.26 -17.30 32.39
N ARG A 138 -20.40 -17.90 33.57
CA ARG A 138 -21.66 -18.05 34.32
C ARG A 138 -21.39 -18.10 35.82
N VAL A 139 -22.32 -17.58 36.61
CA VAL A 139 -22.29 -17.65 38.08
C VAL A 139 -23.25 -18.73 38.54
N ASN A 140 -22.82 -19.60 39.47
CA ASN A 140 -23.69 -20.63 40.02
C ASN A 140 -24.59 -20.03 41.12
N THR A 141 -25.84 -20.47 41.19
CA THR A 141 -26.76 -20.05 42.25
C THR A 141 -26.26 -20.52 43.61
N GLN A 142 -25.94 -19.59 44.51
CA GLN A 142 -25.52 -19.91 45.87
C GLN A 142 -26.75 -20.04 46.79
N ARG A 143 -26.75 -21.07 47.65
CA ARG A 143 -27.79 -21.28 48.65
C ARG A 143 -27.19 -21.12 50.04
N PHE A 144 -27.69 -20.15 50.79
CA PHE A 144 -27.26 -19.90 52.16
C PHE A 144 -28.24 -20.55 53.14
N GLN A 145 -27.73 -21.28 54.14
CA GLN A 145 -28.57 -21.97 55.14
C GLN A 145 -29.12 -21.02 56.20
N VAL A 146 -28.38 -19.97 56.55
CA VAL A 146 -28.76 -18.95 57.54
C VAL A 146 -28.37 -17.59 56.99
N VAL A 147 -29.34 -16.69 56.83
CA VAL A 147 -29.13 -15.31 56.40
C VAL A 147 -30.00 -14.38 57.23
N THR A 148 -29.52 -13.16 57.44
CA THR A 148 -30.31 -12.07 57.98
C THR A 148 -30.44 -11.00 56.90
N VAL A 149 -31.66 -10.70 56.50
CA VAL A 149 -31.95 -9.68 55.48
C VAL A 149 -32.44 -8.43 56.20
N LEU A 150 -31.80 -7.30 55.94
CA LEU A 150 -32.24 -6.00 56.41
C LEU A 150 -33.01 -5.30 55.29
N PHE A 151 -34.28 -4.99 55.53
CA PHE A 151 -35.07 -4.11 54.68
C PHE A 151 -35.08 -2.71 55.31
N CYS A 152 -34.69 -1.71 54.53
CA CYS A 152 -34.76 -0.31 54.92
C CYS A 152 -35.39 0.48 53.78
N ASP A 153 -36.34 1.34 54.11
CA ASP A 153 -36.97 2.29 53.20
C ASP A 153 -36.95 3.68 53.82
N ILE A 154 -36.96 4.72 53.00
CA ILE A 154 -36.99 6.10 53.45
C ILE A 154 -38.45 6.50 53.61
N GLU A 155 -38.91 6.60 54.85
CA GLU A 155 -40.28 7.01 55.16
C GLU A 155 -40.57 8.41 54.58
N GLY A 156 -41.63 8.50 53.76
CA GLY A 156 -42.10 9.78 53.21
C GLY A 156 -41.25 10.35 52.06
N PHE A 157 -40.42 9.54 51.40
CA PHE A 157 -39.57 9.96 50.28
C PHE A 157 -40.31 10.78 49.21
N THR A 158 -41.50 10.35 48.80
CA THR A 158 -42.37 11.04 47.82
C THR A 158 -42.72 12.47 48.23
N ARG A 159 -42.90 12.73 49.52
CA ARG A 159 -43.26 14.07 50.02
C ARG A 159 -42.05 15.01 50.03
N ILE A 160 -40.88 14.45 50.28
CA ILE A 160 -39.61 15.17 50.34
C ILE A 160 -39.17 15.58 48.92
N THR A 161 -39.41 14.72 47.91
CA THR A 161 -39.12 15.03 46.50
C THR A 161 -39.98 16.15 45.94
N ASP A 162 -41.22 16.31 46.43
CA ASP A 162 -42.15 17.34 45.98
C ASP A 162 -41.89 18.73 46.62
N GLU A 163 -41.36 18.76 47.85
CA GLU A 163 -41.18 19.99 48.64
C GLU A 163 -39.74 20.55 48.59
N THR A 164 -38.75 19.78 48.13
CA THR A 164 -37.32 20.13 48.23
C THR A 164 -36.69 20.41 46.86
N ASN A 165 -35.72 21.33 46.80
CA ASN A 165 -34.91 21.53 45.59
C ASN A 165 -34.19 20.23 45.21
N PRO A 166 -34.37 19.72 43.98
CA PRO A 166 -33.77 18.46 43.51
C PRO A 166 -32.25 18.39 43.69
N GLU A 167 -31.52 19.50 43.49
CA GLU A 167 -30.06 19.52 43.63
C GLU A 167 -29.61 19.28 45.08
N ILE A 168 -30.32 19.90 46.03
CA ILE A 168 -30.03 19.75 47.47
C ILE A 168 -30.40 18.36 47.95
N LEU A 169 -31.53 17.83 47.47
CA LEU A 169 -31.99 16.48 47.81
C LEU A 169 -30.99 15.42 47.32
N ILE A 170 -30.49 15.57 46.09
CA ILE A 170 -29.47 14.67 45.52
C ILE A 170 -28.18 14.72 46.34
N ASP A 171 -27.69 15.91 46.72
CA ASP A 171 -26.48 16.03 47.56
C ASP A 171 -26.64 15.39 48.94
N GLN A 172 -27.82 15.51 49.56
CA GLN A 172 -28.11 14.85 50.84
C GLN A 172 -28.20 13.32 50.70
N LEU A 173 -28.82 12.82 49.63
CA LEU A 173 -28.90 11.40 49.34
C LEU A 173 -27.50 10.82 49.06
N ASP A 174 -26.67 11.51 48.28
CA ASP A 174 -25.29 11.08 48.01
C ASP A 174 -24.49 10.96 49.31
N LYS A 175 -24.61 11.92 50.23
CA LYS A 175 -23.95 11.84 51.56
C LYS A 175 -24.46 10.67 52.39
N PHE A 176 -25.76 10.45 52.41
CA PHE A 176 -26.37 9.33 53.12
C PHE A 176 -25.89 7.99 52.56
N PHE A 177 -25.91 7.81 51.23
CA PHE A 177 -25.46 6.59 50.58
C PHE A 177 -23.96 6.37 50.73
N LEU A 178 -23.13 7.40 50.67
CA LEU A 178 -21.69 7.29 50.95
C LEU A 178 -21.42 6.82 52.38
N TYR A 179 -22.14 7.36 53.37
CA TYR A 179 -22.02 6.90 54.75
C TYR A 179 -22.51 5.46 54.91
N PHE A 180 -23.64 5.12 54.33
CA PHE A 180 -24.19 3.77 54.36
C PHE A 180 -23.24 2.76 53.71
N ASP A 181 -22.70 3.06 52.53
CA ASP A 181 -21.75 2.20 51.82
C ASP A 181 -20.46 2.00 52.65
N SER A 182 -20.02 3.01 53.40
CA SER A 182 -18.88 2.87 54.32
C SER A 182 -19.15 1.90 55.48
N VAL A 183 -20.38 1.87 56.01
CA VAL A 183 -20.81 0.92 57.04
C VAL A 183 -20.90 -0.48 56.45
N VAL A 184 -21.49 -0.63 55.26
CA VAL A 184 -21.59 -1.90 54.54
C VAL A 184 -20.21 -2.50 54.30
N GLU A 185 -19.25 -1.70 53.83
CA GLU A 185 -17.87 -2.15 53.60
C GLU A 185 -17.16 -2.53 54.91
N LYS A 186 -17.31 -1.71 55.97
CA LYS A 186 -16.69 -1.95 57.28
C LYS A 186 -17.15 -3.26 57.92
N TYR A 187 -18.44 -3.60 57.80
CA TYR A 187 -19.01 -4.80 58.39
C TYR A 187 -19.11 -5.98 57.41
N ARG A 188 -18.57 -5.84 56.17
CA ARG A 188 -18.63 -6.85 55.10
C ARG A 188 -20.05 -7.35 54.83
N ILE A 189 -21.01 -6.43 54.87
CA ILE A 189 -22.41 -6.71 54.55
C ILE A 189 -22.54 -6.76 53.03
N GLU A 190 -23.34 -7.69 52.51
CA GLU A 190 -23.61 -7.76 51.07
C GLU A 190 -24.83 -6.91 50.73
N LYS A 191 -24.62 -5.85 49.93
CA LYS A 191 -25.70 -4.97 49.47
C LYS A 191 -26.44 -5.64 48.31
N ILE A 192 -27.71 -5.97 48.53
CA ILE A 192 -28.59 -6.47 47.48
C ILE A 192 -29.32 -5.28 46.87
N LYS A 193 -29.11 -5.04 45.57
CA LYS A 193 -29.88 -4.03 44.83
C LYS A 193 -31.24 -4.61 44.47
N THR A 194 -32.30 -4.09 45.10
CA THR A 194 -33.67 -4.32 44.67
C THR A 194 -34.14 -3.14 43.83
N ILE A 195 -34.92 -3.42 42.78
CA ILE A 195 -35.70 -2.39 42.09
C ILE A 195 -36.89 -2.09 43.00
N GLY A 196 -36.86 -0.96 43.68
CA GLY A 196 -38.06 -0.27 44.19
C GLY A 196 -38.45 0.82 43.20
N ASP A 197 -39.68 1.31 43.30
CA ASP A 197 -40.20 2.42 42.49
C ASP A 197 -39.34 3.70 42.64
#